data_AF-A0A1C7LP42-F1
#
_entry.id   AF-A0A1C7LP42-F1
#
_cell.length_a   1.000
_cell.length_b   1.000
_cell.length_c   1.000
_cell.angle_alpha   90.00
_cell.angle_beta   90.00
_cell.angle_gamma   90.00
#
_symmetry.space_group_name_H-M   'P 1'
#
loop_
_entity.id
_entity.type
_entity.pdbx_description
1 polymer ?
#
loop_
_entity_poly.entity_id
_entity_poly.type
_entity_poly.pdbx_seq_one_letter_code
_entity_poly.pdbx_strand_id
1 'polypeptide(L)'
;MPGRLISSVATFPYAAAALACYTHQAELIFDSSATIPILEIDGSKIESEDSIVSALQGMYGFAGNSNKTEEFLSLARTLPTLVAYDMTLAALDFLDEHLAFRTFLVGHDITVADWVIWGAIKG
;
A
#
# COMPACT_ATOMS: atom_id res chain seq x y z
N MET A 1 -13.43 3.78 -17.40
CA MET A 1 -13.92 4.50 -16.19
C MET A 1 -12.99 4.12 -15.05
N PRO A 2 -12.72 5.00 -14.07
CA PRO A 2 -11.98 4.57 -12.88
C PRO A 2 -12.71 3.39 -12.22
N GLY A 3 -11.97 2.46 -11.65
CA GLY A 3 -12.49 1.36 -10.86
C GLY A 3 -13.16 1.86 -9.57
N ARG A 4 -13.63 0.93 -8.74
CA ARG A 4 -14.28 1.21 -7.46
C ARG A 4 -13.54 0.46 -6.36
N LEU A 5 -12.96 1.17 -5.41
CA LEU A 5 -12.39 0.58 -4.21
C LEU A 5 -13.42 0.65 -3.10
N ILE A 6 -14.08 -0.47 -2.82
CA ILE A 6 -15.11 -0.62 -1.81
C ILE A 6 -14.45 -1.02 -0.49
N SER A 7 -14.73 -0.31 0.59
CA SER A 7 -14.23 -0.65 1.93
C SER A 7 -15.13 -0.10 3.05
N SER A 8 -14.85 -0.51 4.28
CA SER A 8 -15.47 0.00 5.51
C SER A 8 -14.42 0.58 6.45
N VAL A 9 -14.87 1.27 7.50
CA VAL A 9 -13.97 1.77 8.56
C VAL A 9 -13.23 0.64 9.28
N ALA A 10 -13.85 -0.54 9.41
CA ALA A 10 -13.27 -1.67 10.13
C ALA A 10 -12.16 -2.38 9.35
N THR A 11 -12.17 -2.29 8.03
CA THR A 11 -11.22 -2.98 7.15
C THR A 11 -10.61 -2.03 6.12
N PHE A 12 -10.25 -0.83 6.58
CA PHE A 12 -9.82 0.25 5.72
C PHE A 12 -8.39 0.00 5.18
N PRO A 13 -8.19 -0.15 3.86
CA PRO A 13 -6.89 -0.47 3.29
C PRO A 13 -6.10 0.82 3.03
N TYR A 14 -5.42 1.36 4.04
CA TYR A 14 -4.77 2.68 3.94
C TYR A 14 -3.83 2.80 2.74
N ALA A 15 -3.06 1.76 2.43
CA ALA A 15 -2.15 1.76 1.29
C ALA A 15 -2.93 1.79 -0.03
N ALA A 16 -3.86 0.87 -0.23
CA ALA A 16 -4.64 0.79 -1.46
C ALA A 16 -5.52 2.03 -1.68
N ALA A 17 -6.11 2.58 -0.63
CA ALA A 17 -6.94 3.78 -0.71
C ALA A 17 -6.13 5.01 -1.10
N ALA A 18 -4.99 5.24 -0.46
CA ALA A 18 -4.10 6.34 -0.81
C ALA A 18 -3.57 6.20 -2.25
N LEU A 19 -3.17 4.98 -2.63
CA LEU A 19 -2.71 4.67 -3.99
C LEU A 19 -3.80 4.92 -5.03
N ALA A 20 -5.01 4.41 -4.82
CA ALA A 20 -6.15 4.61 -5.72
C ALA A 20 -6.49 6.09 -5.92
N CYS A 21 -6.46 6.87 -4.84
CA CYS A 21 -6.69 8.32 -4.89
C CYS A 21 -5.55 9.04 -5.62
N TYR A 22 -4.29 8.68 -5.35
CA TYR A 22 -3.12 9.29 -5.96
C TYR A 22 -3.03 9.02 -7.47
N THR A 23 -3.30 7.79 -7.90
CA THR A 23 -3.22 7.40 -9.31
C THR A 23 -4.49 7.74 -10.10
N HIS A 24 -5.56 8.16 -9.42
CA HIS A 24 -6.89 8.38 -10.00
C HIS A 24 -7.48 7.16 -10.71
N GLN A 25 -7.09 5.95 -10.28
CA GLN A 25 -7.51 4.71 -10.94
C GLN A 25 -8.76 4.09 -10.36
N ALA A 26 -9.09 4.38 -9.12
CA ALA A 26 -10.32 3.93 -8.51
C ALA A 26 -10.89 4.99 -7.56
N GLU A 27 -12.21 5.10 -7.57
CA GLU A 27 -12.96 5.92 -6.61
C GLU A 27 -13.15 5.12 -5.32
N LEU A 28 -12.87 5.75 -4.17
CA LEU A 28 -13.10 5.16 -2.86
C LEU A 28 -14.59 5.20 -2.51
N ILE A 29 -15.17 4.04 -2.26
CA ILE A 29 -16.58 3.88 -1.91
C ILE A 29 -16.66 3.28 -0.52
N PHE A 30 -17.26 4.03 0.40
CA PHE A 30 -17.53 3.55 1.74
C PHE A 30 -18.82 2.75 1.78
N ASP A 31 -18.71 1.49 2.17
CA ASP A 31 -19.82 0.58 2.42
C ASP A 31 -19.64 -0.02 3.82
N SER A 32 -20.53 0.34 4.75
CA SER A 32 -20.48 -0.17 6.12
C SER A 32 -20.71 -1.69 6.23
N SER A 33 -21.23 -2.32 5.18
CA SER A 33 -21.41 -3.77 5.10
C SER A 33 -20.19 -4.52 4.56
N ALA A 34 -19.19 -3.80 4.02
CA ALA A 34 -17.97 -4.42 3.51
C ALA A 34 -17.13 -5.02 4.65
N THR A 35 -16.89 -6.33 4.56
CA THR A 35 -16.06 -7.09 5.51
C THR A 35 -14.60 -7.19 5.10
N ILE A 36 -14.29 -6.86 3.84
CA ILE A 36 -12.94 -6.82 3.26
C ILE A 36 -12.89 -5.69 2.23
N PRO A 37 -11.71 -5.14 1.94
CA PRO A 37 -11.54 -4.23 0.81
C PRO A 37 -11.69 -4.98 -0.53
N ILE A 38 -12.42 -4.38 -1.48
CA ILE A 38 -12.65 -4.94 -2.81
C ILE A 38 -12.36 -3.88 -3.87
N LEU A 39 -11.47 -4.17 -4.80
CA LEU A 39 -11.32 -3.38 -6.03
C LEU A 39 -12.15 -4.01 -7.14
N GLU A 40 -13.13 -3.26 -7.66
CA GLU A 40 -13.88 -3.59 -8.87
C GLU A 40 -13.31 -2.79 -10.05
N ILE A 41 -12.76 -3.46 -11.06
CA ILE A 41 -12.22 -2.82 -12.26
C ILE A 41 -12.34 -3.74 -13.47
N ASP A 42 -12.75 -3.19 -14.62
CA ASP A 42 -12.92 -3.92 -15.88
C ASP A 42 -13.74 -5.23 -15.75
N GLY A 43 -14.76 -5.22 -14.89
CA GLY A 43 -15.62 -6.38 -14.61
C GLY A 43 -14.98 -7.45 -13.71
N SER A 44 -13.75 -7.24 -13.25
CA SER A 44 -13.04 -8.10 -12.30
C SER A 44 -13.21 -7.60 -10.86
N LYS A 45 -13.14 -8.52 -9.90
CA LYS A 45 -13.11 -8.24 -8.46
C LYS A 45 -11.80 -8.74 -7.86
N ILE A 46 -11.14 -7.89 -7.08
CA ILE A 46 -9.89 -8.20 -6.41
C ILE A 46 -10.09 -7.94 -4.91
N GLU A 47 -9.83 -8.96 -4.10
CA GLU A 47 -10.30 -9.01 -2.70
C GLU A 47 -9.17 -9.08 -1.66
N SER A 48 -7.91 -9.07 -2.09
CA SER A 48 -6.75 -8.97 -1.19
C SER A 48 -6.04 -7.65 -1.37
N GLU A 49 -5.66 -6.98 -0.28
CA GLU A 49 -4.98 -5.68 -0.35
C GLU A 49 -3.69 -5.75 -1.19
N ASP A 50 -2.90 -6.82 -1.03
CA ASP A 50 -1.71 -7.06 -1.85
C ASP A 50 -2.02 -7.10 -3.36
N SER A 51 -3.09 -7.81 -3.75
CA SER A 51 -3.50 -7.89 -5.15
C SER A 51 -4.11 -6.58 -5.64
N ILE A 52 -4.81 -5.84 -4.78
CA ILE A 52 -5.35 -4.51 -5.09
C ILE A 52 -4.20 -3.53 -5.36
N VAL A 53 -3.21 -3.47 -4.47
CA VAL A 53 -2.01 -2.63 -4.65
C VAL A 53 -1.26 -3.02 -5.92
N SER A 54 -1.07 -4.33 -6.17
CA SER A 54 -0.41 -4.82 -7.39
C SER A 54 -1.17 -4.42 -8.66
N ALA A 55 -2.51 -4.50 -8.64
CA ALA A 55 -3.34 -4.09 -9.77
C ALA A 55 -3.24 -2.58 -10.04
N LEU A 56 -3.35 -1.75 -8.99
CA LEU A 56 -3.19 -0.30 -9.09
C LEU A 56 -1.79 0.08 -9.60
N GLN A 57 -0.75 -0.58 -9.08
CA GLN A 57 0.61 -0.37 -9.54
C GLN A 57 0.76 -0.67 -11.04
N GLY A 58 0.26 -1.83 -11.49
CA GLY A 58 0.34 -2.27 -12.88
C GLY A 58 -0.36 -1.32 -13.85
N MET A 59 -1.48 -0.73 -13.43
CA MET A 59 -2.23 0.22 -14.26
C MET A 59 -1.55 1.59 -14.36
N TYR A 60 -0.82 2.03 -13.33
CA TYR A 60 -0.23 3.38 -13.32
C TYR A 60 1.14 3.37 -14.01
N GLY A 61 1.80 2.22 -14.00
CA GLY A 61 3.14 2.07 -14.55
C GLY A 61 4.20 2.73 -13.68
N PHE A 62 4.12 2.58 -12.35
CA PHE A 62 5.17 3.09 -11.47
C PHE A 62 6.56 2.64 -11.92
N ALA A 63 7.47 3.59 -12.04
CA ALA A 63 8.89 3.29 -12.12
C ALA A 63 9.31 2.67 -10.78
N GLY A 64 10.02 1.55 -10.80
CA GLY A 64 10.54 0.96 -9.56
C GLY A 64 10.24 -0.52 -9.33
N ASN A 65 10.00 -1.34 -10.36
CA ASN A 65 10.13 -2.79 -10.18
C ASN A 65 11.61 -3.12 -9.96
N SER A 66 12.02 -3.13 -8.70
CA SER A 66 13.38 -3.43 -8.24
C SER A 66 13.29 -4.36 -7.04
N ASN A 67 14.37 -5.10 -6.77
CA ASN A 67 14.47 -5.94 -5.57
C ASN A 67 14.17 -5.16 -4.28
N LYS A 68 14.45 -3.85 -4.27
CA LYS A 68 14.19 -2.99 -3.10
C LYS A 68 12.70 -2.76 -2.86
N THR A 69 11.90 -2.72 -3.92
CA THR A 69 10.44 -2.62 -3.82
C THR A 69 9.83 -3.87 -3.21
N GLU A 70 10.33 -5.05 -3.58
CA GLU A 70 9.91 -6.33 -3.00
C GLU A 70 10.27 -6.44 -1.51
N GLU A 71 11.45 -5.92 -1.13
CA GLU A 71 11.87 -5.83 0.27
C GLU A 71 10.91 -4.94 1.09
N PHE A 72 10.54 -3.77 0.57
CA PHE A 72 9.58 -2.89 1.25
C PHE A 72 8.15 -3.43 1.27
N LEU A 73 7.70 -4.12 0.21
CA LEU A 73 6.43 -4.83 0.21
C LEU A 73 6.41 -5.92 1.29
N SER A 74 7.52 -6.65 1.46
CA SER A 74 7.65 -7.67 2.48
C SER A 74 7.64 -7.06 3.89
N LEU A 75 8.35 -5.94 4.10
CA LEU A 75 8.35 -5.20 5.36
C LEU A 75 6.96 -4.64 5.70
N ALA A 76 6.24 -4.09 4.72
CA ALA A 76 4.88 -3.58 4.93
C ALA A 76 3.91 -4.67 5.42
N ARG A 77 4.08 -5.93 5.00
CA ARG A 77 3.27 -7.05 5.49
C ARG A 77 3.58 -7.44 6.93
N THR A 78 4.81 -7.26 7.38
CA THR A 78 5.23 -7.66 8.73
C THR A 78 4.96 -6.57 9.76
N LEU A 79 5.11 -5.30 9.41
CA LEU A 79 4.96 -4.14 10.31
C LEU A 79 3.68 -4.20 11.17
N PRO A 80 2.47 -4.41 10.63
CA PRO A 80 1.24 -4.44 11.44
C PRO A 80 1.15 -5.64 12.39
N THR A 81 1.98 -6.66 12.18
CA THR A 81 2.01 -7.89 12.99
C THR A 81 3.05 -7.86 14.11
N LEU A 82 3.92 -6.83 14.12
CA LEU A 82 4.96 -6.68 15.14
C LEU A 82 4.34 -6.23 16.46
N VAL A 83 4.45 -7.09 17.49
CA VAL A 83 3.96 -6.81 18.84
C VAL A 83 5.08 -6.48 19.84
N ALA A 84 6.31 -6.87 19.51
CA ALA A 84 7.47 -6.68 20.38
C ALA A 84 8.14 -5.33 20.08
N TYR A 85 8.32 -4.51 21.13
CA TYR A 85 8.83 -3.14 21.00
C TYR A 85 10.20 -3.07 20.31
N ASP A 86 11.10 -3.99 20.64
CA ASP A 86 12.44 -4.09 20.05
C ASP A 86 12.39 -4.42 18.56
N MET A 87 11.49 -5.31 18.14
CA MET A 87 11.28 -5.63 16.73
C MET A 87 10.66 -4.45 15.97
N THR A 88 9.70 -3.76 16.57
CA THR A 88 9.11 -2.54 15.98
C THR A 88 10.18 -1.45 15.83
N LEU A 89 10.98 -1.21 16.87
CA LEU A 89 12.03 -0.19 16.83
C LEU A 89 13.07 -0.55 15.76
N ALA A 90 13.52 -1.80 15.69
CA ALA A 90 14.47 -2.23 14.67
C ALA A 90 13.93 -2.05 13.24
N ALA A 91 12.63 -2.29 13.01
CA ALA A 91 12.00 -2.07 11.71
C ALA A 91 11.90 -0.58 11.34
N LEU A 92 11.63 0.30 12.33
CA LEU A 92 11.59 1.73 12.13
C LEU A 92 12.99 2.34 11.95
N ASP A 93 13.99 1.87 12.71
CA ASP A 93 15.38 2.27 12.57
C ASP A 93 15.91 1.88 11.17
N PHE A 94 15.55 0.69 10.68
CA PHE A 94 15.88 0.29 9.31
C PHE A 94 15.30 1.26 8.26
N LEU A 95 14.07 1.74 8.44
CA LEU A 95 13.46 2.73 7.55
C LEU A 95 14.16 4.08 7.66
N ASP A 96 14.48 4.54 8.87
CA ASP A 96 15.17 5.80 9.13
C ASP A 96 16.59 5.80 8.51
N GLU A 97 17.37 4.75 8.75
CA GLU A 97 18.69 4.57 8.14
C GLU A 97 18.63 4.57 6.62
N HIS A 98 17.64 3.88 6.03
CA HIS A 98 17.47 3.88 4.57
C HIS A 98 17.09 5.26 4.03
N LEU A 99 16.31 6.04 4.78
CA LEU A 99 15.87 7.39 4.40
C LEU A 99 16.89 8.50 4.72
N ALA A 100 17.97 8.21 5.45
CA ALA A 100 18.96 9.20 5.88
C ALA A 100 19.48 10.12 4.75
N PHE A 101 19.55 9.62 3.51
CA PHE A 101 19.95 10.39 2.33
C PHE A 101 18.93 10.29 1.17
N ARG A 102 17.66 9.99 1.47
CA ARG A 102 16.63 9.77 0.46
C ARG A 102 15.34 10.50 0.80
N THR A 103 14.69 11.02 -0.23
CA THR A 103 13.32 11.57 -0.12
C THR A 103 12.26 10.49 -0.27
N PHE A 104 12.53 9.46 -1.08
CA PHE A 104 11.63 8.36 -1.39
C PHE A 104 12.32 7.02 -1.14
N LEU A 105 11.55 5.98 -0.82
CA LEU A 105 12.10 4.66 -0.54
C LEU A 105 12.83 4.08 -1.75
N VAL A 106 12.27 4.25 -2.94
CA VAL A 106 12.83 3.72 -4.20
C VAL A 106 12.91 4.82 -5.25
N GLY A 107 14.09 4.99 -5.85
CA GLY A 107 14.29 5.98 -6.91
C GLY A 107 14.27 7.43 -6.41
N HIS A 108 13.68 8.32 -7.21
CA HIS A 108 13.65 9.77 -7.00
C HIS A 108 12.25 10.37 -7.12
N ASP A 109 11.22 9.53 -7.09
CA ASP A 109 9.81 9.92 -7.13
C ASP A 109 9.01 8.93 -6.27
N ILE A 110 7.76 9.25 -5.97
CA ILE A 110 6.89 8.39 -5.19
C ILE A 110 6.60 7.08 -5.93
N THR A 111 6.72 5.98 -5.21
CA THR A 111 6.51 4.63 -5.74
C THR A 111 5.49 3.87 -4.89
N VAL A 112 5.14 2.67 -5.35
CA VAL A 112 4.31 1.76 -4.55
C VAL A 112 4.92 1.46 -3.18
N ALA A 113 6.26 1.45 -3.06
CA ALA A 113 6.96 1.17 -1.80
C ALA A 113 6.60 2.21 -0.73
N ASP A 114 6.53 3.48 -1.10
CA ASP A 114 6.20 4.58 -0.18
C ASP A 114 4.76 4.44 0.33
N TRP A 115 3.83 4.09 -0.54
CA TRP A 115 2.42 3.92 -0.19
C TRP A 115 2.16 2.71 0.71
N VAL A 116 2.81 1.57 0.45
CA VAL A 116 2.61 0.37 1.27
C VAL A 116 3.24 0.50 2.65
N ILE A 117 4.42 1.12 2.76
CA ILE A 117 5.06 1.38 4.06
C ILE A 117 4.25 2.40 4.85
N TRP A 118 3.84 3.51 4.22
CA TRP A 118 2.99 4.50 4.89
C TRP A 118 1.66 3.89 5.35
N GLY A 119 1.01 3.10 4.51
CA GLY A 119 -0.24 2.42 4.85
C GLY A 119 -0.08 1.43 6.01
N ALA A 120 1.03 0.67 6.03
CA ALA A 120 1.34 -0.27 7.10
C ALA A 120 1.68 0.41 8.44
N ILE A 121 2.25 1.62 8.42
CA ILE A 121 2.50 2.41 9.63
C ILE A 121 1.21 3.05 10.14
N LYS A 122 0.30 3.43 9.23
CA LYS A 122 -0.92 4.15 9.57
C LYS A 122 -2.04 3.25 10.09
N GLY A 123 -2.18 2.05 9.52
CA GLY A 123 -3.21 1.05 9.85
C GLY A 123 -2.90 0.29 11.13
#